data_AF-A0A3M1DKG4-F1
#
_entry.id   AF-A0A3M1DKG4-F1
#
_cell.length_a   1.000
_cell.length_b   1.000
_cell.length_c   1.000
_cell.angle_alpha   90.00
_cell.angle_beta   90.00
_cell.angle_gamma   90.00
#
_symmetry.space_group_name_H-M   'P 1'
#
loop_
_entity.id
_entity.type
_entity.pdbx_description
1 polymer ?
#
loop_
_entity_poly.entity_id
_entity_poly.type
_entity_poly.pdbx_seq_one_letter_code
_entity_poly.pdbx_strand_id
1 'polypeptide(L)'
;EVFARKVDEVLPEKNFLLEKFFGKAPLDRDAIVEEYSAYAETLARYRGCASTLLDREIRAGRNLLFEGAQGALLDIDHGTYPFVTSSSTVAGGACIGTGIGPRHIDQVIGISKAYVTRVGSGPFPTELDDEMGDALRNAGQEFGSTTGRPRRCGWFDAVALREAVRTSGLTGLAITKLDVLNELETIKICTGYSYRGDLLEEFPRDFEILSECKPVYEQLDGWGSDISGVRSLEELPAAARSYLDRLAEVTGCPLVLVSVGPRRDQTIQISNPFA
;
A
#
# COMPACT_ATOMS: atom_id res chain seq x y z
N GLU A 1 4.02 11.44 -37.05
CA GLU A 1 2.76 11.36 -37.82
C GLU A 1 1.60 10.73 -37.03
N VAL A 2 1.63 9.44 -36.70
CA VAL A 2 0.51 8.75 -36.00
C VAL A 2 0.15 9.40 -34.65
N PHE A 3 1.16 9.79 -33.86
CA PHE A 3 0.93 10.46 -32.58
C PHE A 3 0.17 11.78 -32.75
N ALA A 4 0.64 12.65 -33.65
CA ALA A 4 0.00 13.93 -33.95
C ALA A 4 -1.47 13.76 -34.38
N ARG A 5 -1.75 12.80 -35.28
CA ARG A 5 -3.14 12.48 -35.66
C ARG A 5 -4.01 12.08 -34.46
N LYS A 6 -3.49 11.25 -33.55
CA LYS A 6 -4.23 10.86 -32.33
C LYS A 6 -4.46 12.04 -31.37
N VAL A 7 -3.52 12.99 -31.30
CA VAL A 7 -3.72 14.24 -30.57
C VAL A 7 -4.86 15.03 -31.20
N ASP A 8 -4.88 15.16 -32.54
CA ASP A 8 -5.96 15.85 -33.27
C ASP A 8 -7.36 15.22 -33.05
N GLU A 9 -7.42 13.90 -32.82
CA GLU A 9 -8.66 13.17 -32.54
C GLU A 9 -9.18 13.40 -31.10
N VAL A 10 -8.30 13.47 -30.11
CA VAL A 10 -8.68 13.51 -28.68
C VAL A 10 -8.76 14.94 -28.11
N LEU A 11 -7.87 15.81 -28.57
CA LEU A 11 -7.70 17.15 -28.02
C LEU A 11 -8.96 18.03 -28.11
N PRO A 12 -9.78 18.00 -29.18
CA PRO A 12 -10.99 18.81 -29.26
C PRO A 12 -11.98 18.55 -28.12
N GLU A 13 -12.19 17.29 -27.73
CA GLU A 13 -13.05 16.93 -26.61
C GLU A 13 -12.48 17.48 -25.28
N LYS A 14 -11.17 17.32 -25.06
CA LYS A 14 -10.53 17.80 -23.83
C LYS A 14 -10.54 19.32 -23.73
N ASN A 15 -10.28 20.03 -24.82
CA ASN A 15 -10.36 21.49 -24.86
C ASN A 15 -11.79 21.99 -24.66
N PHE A 16 -12.80 21.32 -25.23
CA PHE A 16 -14.20 21.62 -24.94
C PHE A 16 -14.52 21.51 -23.44
N LEU A 17 -14.10 20.42 -22.79
CA LEU A 17 -14.27 20.25 -21.34
C LEU A 17 -13.54 21.33 -20.54
N LEU A 18 -12.27 21.59 -20.86
CA LEU A 18 -11.46 22.61 -20.19
C LEU A 18 -12.13 23.98 -20.28
N GLU A 19 -12.52 24.41 -21.49
CA GLU A 19 -13.07 25.74 -21.71
C GLU A 19 -14.51 25.88 -21.21
N LYS A 20 -15.38 24.95 -21.58
CA LYS A 20 -16.83 25.09 -21.39
C LYS A 20 -17.32 24.61 -20.03
N PHE A 21 -16.64 23.62 -19.45
CA PHE A 21 -17.04 23.05 -18.17
C PHE A 21 -16.15 23.55 -17.02
N PHE A 22 -14.83 23.52 -17.19
CA PHE A 22 -13.89 23.89 -16.13
C PHE A 22 -13.44 25.35 -16.14
N GLY A 23 -13.76 26.13 -17.18
CA GLY A 23 -13.33 27.52 -17.33
C GLY A 23 -11.81 27.71 -17.38
N LYS A 24 -11.10 26.72 -17.94
CA LYS A 24 -9.64 26.70 -18.13
C LYS A 24 -9.27 26.97 -19.58
N ALA A 25 -8.05 27.46 -19.79
CA ALA A 25 -7.52 27.66 -21.13
C ALA A 25 -7.42 26.32 -21.88
N PRO A 26 -7.69 26.30 -23.20
CA PRO A 26 -7.44 25.12 -24.02
C PRO A 26 -5.94 24.84 -24.09
N LEU A 27 -5.58 23.59 -24.32
CA LEU A 27 -4.20 23.19 -24.57
C LEU A 27 -3.84 23.39 -26.04
N ASP A 28 -2.58 23.76 -26.28
CA ASP A 28 -2.04 23.96 -27.63
C ASP A 28 -1.58 22.64 -28.24
N ARG A 29 -2.03 22.38 -29.47
CA ARG A 29 -1.76 21.12 -30.17
C ARG A 29 -0.29 20.97 -30.52
N ASP A 30 0.31 21.99 -31.11
CA ASP A 30 1.67 21.91 -31.64
C ASP A 30 2.69 21.80 -30.51
N ALA A 31 2.47 22.52 -29.39
CA ALA A 31 3.27 22.40 -28.19
C ALA A 31 3.25 20.97 -27.61
N ILE A 32 2.07 20.33 -27.51
CA ILE A 32 1.98 18.93 -27.04
C ILE A 32 2.76 18.00 -27.98
N VAL A 33 2.57 18.15 -29.29
CA VAL A 33 3.21 17.28 -30.27
C VAL A 33 4.73 17.43 -30.24
N GLU A 34 5.23 18.67 -30.18
CA GLU A 34 6.67 18.96 -30.10
C GLU A 34 7.29 18.38 -28.83
N GLU A 35 6.74 18.72 -27.66
CA GLU A 35 7.27 18.30 -26.36
C GLU A 35 7.32 16.77 -26.23
N TYR A 36 6.19 16.10 -26.49
CA TYR A 36 6.10 14.65 -26.31
C TYR A 36 6.85 13.87 -27.39
N SER A 37 7.08 14.45 -28.57
CA SER A 37 7.96 13.84 -29.57
C SER A 37 9.42 13.83 -29.12
N ALA A 38 9.88 14.89 -28.45
CA ALA A 38 11.23 14.92 -27.87
C ALA A 38 11.40 13.85 -26.76
N TYR A 39 10.37 13.62 -25.93
CA TYR A 39 10.37 12.51 -24.97
C TYR A 39 10.42 11.15 -25.68
N ALA A 40 9.68 10.98 -26.78
CA ALA A 40 9.67 9.74 -27.54
C ALA A 40 11.06 9.37 -28.09
N GLU A 41 11.85 10.35 -28.54
CA GLU A 41 13.24 10.12 -28.99
C GLU A 41 14.12 9.59 -27.85
N THR A 42 13.99 10.18 -26.65
CA THR A 42 14.75 9.76 -25.46
C THR A 42 14.36 8.35 -25.00
N LEU A 43 13.07 8.03 -25.05
CA LEU A 43 12.51 6.77 -24.57
C LEU A 43 12.64 5.64 -25.61
N ALA A 44 12.90 5.95 -26.88
CA ALA A 44 12.90 4.99 -27.98
C ALA A 44 13.82 3.78 -27.73
N ARG A 45 14.97 3.99 -27.09
CA ARG A 45 15.94 2.92 -26.78
C ARG A 45 15.45 1.88 -25.76
N TYR A 46 14.41 2.20 -24.99
CA TYR A 46 13.83 1.30 -23.99
C TYR A 46 12.56 0.60 -24.49
N ARG A 47 12.08 0.95 -25.69
CA ARG A 47 10.86 0.39 -26.25
C ARG A 47 11.05 -1.10 -26.55
N GLY A 48 10.10 -1.90 -26.09
CA GLY A 48 10.05 -3.34 -26.35
C GLY A 48 8.71 -3.93 -25.92
N CYS A 49 8.59 -5.25 -26.03
CA CYS A 49 7.45 -5.97 -25.46
C CYS A 49 7.84 -6.56 -24.10
N ALA A 50 7.42 -5.89 -23.02
CA ALA A 50 7.71 -6.33 -21.65
C ALA A 50 7.13 -7.72 -21.37
N SER A 51 5.90 -8.01 -21.81
CA SER A 51 5.26 -9.32 -21.65
C SER A 51 6.09 -10.46 -22.29
N THR A 52 6.58 -10.28 -23.52
CA THR A 52 7.45 -11.28 -24.18
C THR A 52 8.79 -11.44 -23.46
N LEU A 53 9.38 -10.34 -22.98
CA LEU A 53 10.61 -10.41 -22.20
C LEU A 53 10.38 -11.21 -20.90
N LEU A 54 9.34 -10.89 -20.15
CA LEU A 54 9.00 -11.57 -18.89
C LEU A 54 8.72 -13.05 -19.10
N ASP A 55 7.92 -13.44 -20.10
CA ASP A 55 7.66 -14.85 -20.42
C ASP A 55 8.96 -15.61 -20.74
N ARG A 56 9.91 -14.98 -21.46
CA ARG A 56 11.21 -15.58 -21.73
C ARG A 56 12.02 -15.79 -20.45
N GLU A 57 12.09 -14.80 -19.57
CA GLU A 57 12.83 -14.91 -18.31
C GLU A 57 12.20 -15.94 -17.37
N ILE A 58 10.87 -16.03 -17.32
CA ILE A 58 10.13 -17.08 -16.58
C ILE A 58 10.51 -18.47 -17.10
N ARG A 59 10.48 -18.69 -18.43
CA ARG A 59 10.85 -19.97 -19.03
C ARG A 59 12.32 -20.33 -18.82
N ALA A 60 13.18 -19.33 -18.65
CA ALA A 60 14.59 -19.51 -18.30
C ALA A 60 14.82 -19.78 -16.81
N GLY A 61 13.76 -19.87 -15.99
CA GLY A 61 13.84 -20.15 -14.55
C GLY A 61 14.44 -18.99 -13.75
N ARG A 62 14.28 -17.74 -14.23
CA ARG A 62 14.80 -16.55 -13.56
C ARG A 62 13.79 -16.03 -12.56
N ASN A 63 14.30 -15.51 -11.44
CA ASN A 63 13.47 -14.84 -10.43
C ASN A 63 13.05 -13.46 -10.93
N LEU A 64 11.77 -13.14 -10.78
CA LEU A 64 11.18 -11.85 -11.11
C LEU A 64 10.56 -11.25 -9.85
N LEU A 65 10.70 -9.92 -9.70
CA LEU A 65 10.05 -9.15 -8.64
C LEU A 65 9.10 -8.16 -9.30
N PHE A 66 7.82 -8.23 -8.95
CA PHE A 66 6.82 -7.24 -9.32
C PHE A 66 6.64 -6.25 -8.17
N GLU A 67 7.07 -5.01 -8.38
CA GLU A 67 6.91 -3.95 -7.40
C GLU A 67 5.52 -3.30 -7.54
N GLY A 68 4.68 -3.52 -6.53
CA GLY A 68 3.37 -2.87 -6.44
C GLY A 68 3.50 -1.40 -6.05
N ALA A 69 2.61 -0.56 -6.59
CA ALA A 69 2.47 0.83 -6.19
C ALA A 69 1.12 1.05 -5.48
N GLN A 70 1.06 2.08 -4.64
CA GLN A 70 -0.07 2.33 -3.73
C GLN A 70 -0.31 1.15 -2.75
N GLY A 71 -1.50 1.05 -2.16
CA GLY A 71 -1.87 -0.02 -1.24
C GLY A 71 -3.17 -0.70 -1.67
N ALA A 72 -3.40 -1.94 -1.21
CA ALA A 72 -4.55 -2.75 -1.60
C ALA A 72 -5.91 -2.07 -1.32
N LEU A 73 -6.03 -1.30 -0.23
CA LEU A 73 -7.27 -0.59 0.10
C LEU A 73 -7.47 0.73 -0.69
N LEU A 74 -6.57 1.05 -1.60
CA LEU A 74 -6.74 2.09 -2.63
C LEU A 74 -7.07 1.49 -4.00
N ASP A 75 -7.25 0.18 -4.10
CA ASP A 75 -7.65 -0.49 -5.34
C ASP A 75 -9.01 0.05 -5.84
N ILE A 76 -9.15 0.23 -7.15
CA ILE A 76 -10.36 0.79 -7.74
C ILE A 76 -11.62 -0.05 -7.46
N ASP A 77 -11.48 -1.37 -7.41
CA ASP A 77 -12.57 -2.30 -7.18
C ASP A 77 -12.62 -2.71 -5.71
N HIS A 78 -11.46 -2.95 -5.09
CA HIS A 78 -11.35 -3.57 -3.77
C HIS A 78 -11.09 -2.59 -2.62
N GLY A 79 -10.83 -1.32 -2.90
CA GLY A 79 -10.54 -0.31 -1.89
C GLY A 79 -11.78 0.40 -1.33
N THR A 80 -11.53 1.50 -0.60
CA THR A 80 -12.58 2.35 -0.01
C THR A 80 -13.20 3.30 -1.04
N TYR A 81 -13.83 2.78 -2.09
CA TYR A 81 -14.43 3.59 -3.16
C TYR A 81 -15.43 4.62 -2.59
N PRO A 82 -15.45 5.89 -3.05
CA PRO A 82 -14.69 6.46 -4.17
C PRO A 82 -13.30 7.01 -3.80
N PHE A 83 -12.83 6.82 -2.57
CA PHE A 83 -11.55 7.32 -2.08
C PHE A 83 -10.39 6.35 -2.41
N VAL A 84 -10.23 6.07 -3.69
CA VAL A 84 -9.32 5.06 -4.26
C VAL A 84 -8.49 5.66 -5.39
N THR A 85 -7.48 4.94 -5.87
CA THR A 85 -6.83 5.25 -7.14
C THR A 85 -7.66 4.73 -8.31
N SER A 86 -7.31 5.14 -9.52
CA SER A 86 -8.03 4.78 -10.75
C SER A 86 -7.48 3.51 -11.43
N SER A 87 -6.83 2.63 -10.67
CA SER A 87 -6.22 1.40 -11.17
C SER A 87 -6.30 0.30 -10.13
N SER A 88 -6.11 -0.95 -10.56
CA SER A 88 -5.96 -2.06 -9.63
C SER A 88 -4.59 -2.01 -8.94
N THR A 89 -4.58 -2.18 -7.62
CA THR A 89 -3.38 -2.19 -6.77
C THR A 89 -3.23 -3.51 -6.00
N VAL A 90 -4.19 -4.42 -6.10
CA VAL A 90 -4.05 -5.80 -5.61
C VAL A 90 -3.07 -6.60 -6.48
N ALA A 91 -2.59 -7.74 -5.97
CA ALA A 91 -1.58 -8.56 -6.65
C ALA A 91 -1.97 -8.99 -8.08
N GLY A 92 -3.28 -9.20 -8.34
CA GLY A 92 -3.80 -9.48 -9.68
C GLY A 92 -3.47 -8.39 -10.72
N GLY A 93 -3.26 -7.15 -10.26
CA GLY A 93 -2.77 -6.02 -11.04
C GLY A 93 -1.46 -6.31 -11.77
N ALA A 94 -0.58 -7.14 -11.20
CA ALA A 94 0.67 -7.53 -11.85
C ALA A 94 0.43 -8.32 -13.15
N CYS A 95 -0.58 -9.20 -13.18
CA CYS A 95 -0.89 -10.00 -14.36
C CYS A 95 -1.39 -9.12 -15.51
N ILE A 96 -2.39 -8.28 -15.24
CA ILE A 96 -2.96 -7.38 -16.25
C ILE A 96 -1.98 -6.29 -16.69
N GLY A 97 -1.14 -5.80 -15.77
CA GLY A 97 -0.21 -4.71 -16.04
C GLY A 97 1.06 -5.12 -16.77
N THR A 98 1.46 -6.39 -16.66
CA THR A 98 2.71 -6.88 -17.26
C THR A 98 2.52 -7.94 -18.34
N GLY A 99 1.31 -8.52 -18.44
CA GLY A 99 0.97 -9.53 -19.43
C GLY A 99 1.54 -10.91 -19.12
N ILE A 100 1.65 -11.26 -17.84
CA ILE A 100 1.97 -12.63 -17.39
C ILE A 100 0.68 -13.36 -16.98
N GLY A 101 0.67 -14.68 -17.16
CA GLY A 101 -0.44 -15.51 -16.69
C GLY A 101 -0.45 -15.62 -15.16
N PRO A 102 -1.64 -15.72 -14.52
CA PRO A 102 -1.74 -15.76 -13.05
C PRO A 102 -1.08 -16.97 -12.40
N ARG A 103 -0.84 -18.05 -13.16
CA ARG A 103 -0.11 -19.24 -12.68
C ARG A 103 1.40 -19.02 -12.52
N HIS A 104 1.92 -17.83 -12.85
CA HIS A 104 3.33 -17.47 -12.71
C HIS A 104 3.58 -16.54 -11.50
N ILE A 105 2.58 -16.36 -10.63
CA ILE A 105 2.75 -15.68 -9.34
C ILE A 105 2.94 -16.75 -8.26
N ASP A 106 4.18 -16.93 -7.81
CA ASP A 106 4.51 -17.98 -6.83
C ASP A 106 4.30 -17.52 -5.39
N GLN A 107 4.60 -16.26 -5.10
CA GLN A 107 4.51 -15.66 -3.76
C GLN A 107 3.96 -14.23 -3.86
N VAL A 108 3.17 -13.83 -2.87
CA VAL A 108 2.63 -12.46 -2.75
C VAL A 108 2.93 -11.94 -1.35
N ILE A 109 3.87 -11.01 -1.24
CA ILE A 109 4.29 -10.45 0.04
C ILE A 109 3.55 -9.13 0.30
N GLY A 110 2.72 -9.12 1.35
CA GLY A 110 2.04 -7.92 1.80
C GLY A 110 2.95 -7.07 2.68
N ILE A 111 3.31 -5.87 2.22
CA ILE A 111 4.05 -4.92 3.04
C ILE A 111 3.04 -4.18 3.94
N SER A 112 3.10 -4.42 5.25
CA SER A 112 2.29 -3.70 6.23
C SER A 112 3.20 -2.93 7.18
N LYS A 113 2.80 -1.72 7.53
CA LYS A 113 3.38 -1.04 8.70
C LYS A 113 2.83 -1.68 9.98
N ALA A 114 3.54 -1.51 11.09
CA ALA A 114 3.09 -1.89 12.43
C ALA A 114 1.95 -1.00 12.97
N TYR A 115 1.53 0.02 12.21
CA TYR A 115 0.42 0.92 12.49
C TYR A 115 -0.12 1.43 11.15
N VAL A 116 -1.31 2.03 11.11
CA VAL A 116 -1.92 2.44 9.84
C VAL A 116 -1.70 3.92 9.59
N THR A 117 -1.52 4.28 8.31
CA THR A 117 -1.46 5.67 7.87
C THR A 117 -2.28 5.88 6.61
N ARG A 118 -2.91 7.05 6.48
CA ARG A 118 -3.65 7.46 5.28
C ARG A 118 -3.24 8.86 4.82
N VAL A 119 -3.16 9.04 3.50
CA VAL A 119 -3.02 10.35 2.85
C VAL A 119 -4.35 10.71 2.20
N GLY A 120 -4.79 11.96 2.37
CA GLY A 120 -6.04 12.43 1.80
C GLY A 120 -7.29 11.97 2.55
N SER A 121 -8.42 12.10 1.88
CA SER A 121 -9.76 11.82 2.43
C SER A 121 -10.12 10.34 2.41
N GLY A 122 -11.27 10.02 3.00
CA GLY A 122 -11.87 8.69 3.06
C GLY A 122 -11.84 8.10 4.47
N PRO A 123 -12.65 7.06 4.71
CA PRO A 123 -12.82 6.49 6.04
C PRO A 123 -11.53 5.86 6.57
N PHE A 124 -11.33 5.97 7.88
CA PHE A 124 -10.18 5.42 8.58
C PHE A 124 -10.60 5.05 10.02
N PRO A 125 -11.19 3.86 10.23
CA PRO A 125 -11.78 3.49 11.52
C PRO A 125 -10.82 3.56 12.70
N THR A 126 -9.53 3.23 12.49
CA THR A 126 -8.52 3.25 13.55
C THR A 126 -7.76 4.56 13.69
N GLU A 127 -8.20 5.63 13.03
CA GLU A 127 -7.57 6.94 13.13
C GLU A 127 -7.52 7.46 14.58
N LEU A 128 -6.42 8.11 14.89
CA LEU A 128 -6.17 8.77 16.17
C LEU A 128 -6.02 10.27 15.93
N ASP A 129 -6.99 11.03 16.45
CA ASP A 129 -7.00 12.50 16.43
C ASP A 129 -6.54 13.09 17.78
N ASP A 130 -5.76 12.33 18.54
CA ASP A 130 -5.24 12.68 19.87
C ASP A 130 -3.69 12.73 19.88
N GLU A 131 -3.12 12.96 21.07
CA GLU A 131 -1.67 13.04 21.26
C GLU A 131 -0.94 11.76 20.81
N MET A 132 -1.60 10.60 20.86
CA MET A 132 -1.02 9.33 20.40
C MET A 132 -0.90 9.31 18.88
N GLY A 133 -1.92 9.81 18.17
CA GLY A 133 -1.85 9.98 16.71
C GLY A 133 -0.68 10.88 16.29
N ASP A 134 -0.45 11.97 17.02
CA ASP A 134 0.69 12.87 16.80
C ASP A 134 2.05 12.21 17.16
N ALA A 135 2.11 11.43 18.25
CA ALA A 135 3.29 10.68 18.63
C ALA A 135 3.72 9.69 17.54
N LEU A 136 2.78 8.88 17.02
CA LEU A 136 3.03 7.95 15.91
C LEU A 136 3.47 8.68 14.64
N ARG A 137 2.85 9.82 14.33
CA ARG A 137 3.20 10.62 13.16
C ARG A 137 4.64 11.13 13.23
N ASN A 138 5.04 11.65 14.38
CA ASN A 138 6.37 12.22 14.59
C ASN A 138 7.45 11.13 14.61
N ALA A 139 7.26 10.06 15.39
CA ALA A 139 8.18 8.95 15.45
C ALA A 139 8.33 8.26 14.07
N GLY A 140 7.23 8.09 13.35
CA GLY A 140 7.22 7.50 12.01
C GLY A 140 7.66 8.41 10.87
N GLN A 141 7.95 9.70 11.14
CA GLN A 141 8.22 10.72 10.12
C GLN A 141 7.16 10.73 9.00
N GLU A 142 5.88 10.67 9.39
CA GLU A 142 4.76 10.47 8.48
C GLU A 142 4.30 11.79 7.82
N PHE A 143 5.19 12.36 7.01
CA PHE A 143 4.96 13.58 6.25
C PHE A 143 5.17 13.33 4.74
N GLY A 144 4.39 13.99 3.90
CA GLY A 144 4.53 13.88 2.44
C GLY A 144 5.89 14.38 1.95
N SER A 145 6.59 13.59 1.14
CA SER A 145 7.95 13.89 0.67
C SER A 145 8.07 15.16 -0.18
N THR A 146 7.01 15.54 -0.90
CA THR A 146 6.99 16.75 -1.74
C THR A 146 6.26 17.91 -1.07
N THR A 147 5.12 17.64 -0.44
CA THR A 147 4.21 18.67 0.07
C THR A 147 4.39 18.99 1.55
N GLY A 148 5.10 18.14 2.29
CA GLY A 148 5.23 18.23 3.75
C GLY A 148 3.92 17.98 4.52
N ARG A 149 2.82 17.64 3.84
CA ARG A 149 1.52 17.46 4.51
C ARG A 149 1.57 16.26 5.46
N PRO A 150 1.06 16.39 6.70
CA PRO A 150 1.01 15.30 7.65
C PRO A 150 0.09 14.20 7.14
N ARG A 151 0.47 12.95 7.37
CA ARG A 151 -0.41 11.79 7.18
C ARG A 151 -1.27 11.60 8.42
N ARG A 152 -2.47 11.09 8.20
CA ARG A 152 -3.36 10.58 9.24
C ARG A 152 -2.74 9.30 9.78
N CYS A 153 -2.74 9.11 11.09
CA CYS A 153 -2.13 7.96 11.77
C CYS A 153 -3.17 7.26 12.64
N GLY A 154 -3.04 5.95 12.79
CA GLY A 154 -3.96 5.14 13.56
C GLY A 154 -3.33 3.82 13.97
N TRP A 155 -3.99 3.11 14.88
CA TRP A 155 -3.56 1.78 15.30
C TRP A 155 -3.62 0.77 14.16
N PHE A 156 -2.91 -0.34 14.32
CA PHE A 156 -2.97 -1.45 13.38
C PHE A 156 -4.40 -1.94 13.20
N ASP A 157 -4.79 -2.18 11.94
CA ASP A 157 -6.14 -2.61 11.59
C ASP A 157 -6.09 -4.00 10.94
N ALA A 158 -6.40 -5.02 11.73
CA ALA A 158 -6.40 -6.40 11.26
C ALA A 158 -7.59 -6.71 10.35
N VAL A 159 -8.73 -6.01 10.52
CA VAL A 159 -9.91 -6.19 9.64
C VAL A 159 -9.56 -5.75 8.23
N ALA A 160 -8.96 -4.56 8.11
CA ALA A 160 -8.42 -4.00 6.88
C ALA A 160 -7.35 -4.91 6.25
N LEU A 161 -6.41 -5.43 7.04
CA LEU A 161 -5.35 -6.28 6.50
C LEU A 161 -5.86 -7.66 6.07
N ARG A 162 -6.83 -8.26 6.77
CA ARG A 162 -7.49 -9.52 6.33
C ARG A 162 -8.14 -9.36 4.95
N GLU A 163 -8.74 -8.19 4.67
CA GLU A 163 -9.26 -7.90 3.34
C GLU A 163 -8.16 -7.88 2.27
N ALA A 164 -7.00 -7.28 2.57
CA ALA A 164 -5.85 -7.32 1.68
C ALA A 164 -5.30 -8.74 1.49
N VAL A 165 -5.23 -9.54 2.57
CA VAL A 165 -4.86 -10.98 2.52
C VAL A 165 -5.76 -11.72 1.54
N ARG A 166 -7.08 -11.56 1.66
CA ARG A 166 -8.06 -12.22 0.81
C ARG A 166 -8.02 -11.74 -0.64
N THR A 167 -8.02 -10.44 -0.87
CA THR A 167 -8.14 -9.85 -2.22
C THR A 167 -6.85 -9.94 -3.03
N SER A 168 -5.68 -9.94 -2.38
CA SER A 168 -4.39 -10.09 -3.05
C SER A 168 -3.83 -11.51 -2.98
N GLY A 169 -4.44 -12.42 -2.22
CA GLY A 169 -3.91 -13.77 -2.01
C GLY A 169 -2.54 -13.75 -1.35
N LEU A 170 -2.37 -12.95 -0.29
CA LEU A 170 -1.08 -12.79 0.38
C LEU A 170 -0.58 -14.14 0.92
N THR A 171 0.67 -14.47 0.62
CA THR A 171 1.35 -15.68 1.11
C THR A 171 2.25 -15.38 2.30
N GLY A 172 2.55 -14.10 2.55
CA GLY A 172 3.35 -13.66 3.68
C GLY A 172 3.27 -12.16 3.92
N LEU A 173 3.60 -11.73 5.13
CA LEU A 173 3.66 -10.33 5.54
C LEU A 173 5.10 -9.88 5.79
N ALA A 174 5.42 -8.70 5.28
CA ALA A 174 6.58 -7.94 5.71
C ALA A 174 6.08 -6.81 6.65
N ILE A 175 6.35 -6.94 7.95
CA ILE A 175 6.00 -5.89 8.92
C ILE A 175 7.11 -4.86 8.93
N THR A 176 6.76 -3.59 8.80
CA THR A 176 7.71 -2.48 8.72
C THR A 176 7.42 -1.44 9.79
N LYS A 177 8.43 -0.62 10.09
CA LYS A 177 8.33 0.45 11.09
C LYS A 177 7.91 -0.05 12.48
N LEU A 178 8.38 -1.24 12.87
CA LEU A 178 8.12 -1.75 14.21
C LEU A 178 8.75 -0.83 15.26
N ASP A 179 9.91 -0.25 14.94
CA ASP A 179 10.67 0.70 15.76
C ASP A 179 9.91 1.98 16.14
N VAL A 180 8.86 2.33 15.39
CA VAL A 180 8.00 3.49 15.72
C VAL A 180 7.24 3.27 17.04
N LEU A 181 7.06 2.02 17.46
CA LEU A 181 6.32 1.65 18.65
C LEU A 181 7.21 1.49 19.90
N ASN A 182 8.53 1.76 19.80
CA ASN A 182 9.51 1.47 20.84
C ASN A 182 9.19 2.04 22.21
N GLU A 183 8.75 3.29 22.26
CA GLU A 183 8.55 4.05 23.50
C GLU A 183 7.14 3.89 24.08
N LEU A 184 6.31 3.03 23.49
CA LEU A 184 4.93 2.85 23.92
C LEU A 184 4.85 1.84 25.08
N GLU A 185 4.02 2.16 26.08
CA GLU A 185 3.69 1.24 27.18
C GLU A 185 2.53 0.30 26.82
N THR A 186 1.63 0.74 25.95
CA THR A 186 0.46 -0.03 25.52
C THR A 186 0.23 0.19 24.02
N ILE A 187 0.00 -0.91 23.31
CA ILE A 187 -0.26 -0.94 21.87
C ILE A 187 -1.64 -1.54 21.64
N LYS A 188 -2.38 -1.03 20.66
CA LYS A 188 -3.71 -1.55 20.29
C LYS A 188 -3.72 -2.15 18.89
N ILE A 189 -4.48 -3.23 18.75
CA ILE A 189 -4.79 -3.87 17.46
C ILE A 189 -6.31 -3.85 17.29
N CYS A 190 -6.79 -3.29 16.19
CA CYS A 190 -8.21 -3.40 15.85
C CYS A 190 -8.48 -4.78 15.24
N THR A 191 -9.34 -5.56 15.90
CA THR A 191 -9.65 -6.94 15.51
C THR A 191 -11.04 -7.10 14.89
N GLY A 192 -11.92 -6.11 15.11
CA GLY A 192 -13.27 -6.01 14.55
C GLY A 192 -13.76 -4.57 14.55
N TYR A 193 -14.90 -4.32 13.92
CA TYR A 193 -15.59 -3.04 13.95
C TYR A 193 -16.96 -3.18 14.62
N SER A 194 -17.35 -2.20 15.42
CA SER A 194 -18.71 -2.06 15.93
C SER A 194 -19.48 -1.08 15.03
N TYR A 195 -20.58 -1.53 14.45
CA TYR A 195 -21.49 -0.70 13.66
C TYR A 195 -22.92 -0.88 14.18
N ARG A 196 -23.52 0.21 14.69
CA ARG A 196 -24.90 0.23 15.22
C ARG A 196 -25.24 -0.87 16.25
N GLY A 197 -24.24 -1.31 17.00
CA GLY A 197 -24.37 -2.34 18.04
C GLY A 197 -23.98 -3.74 17.58
N ASP A 198 -23.80 -3.95 16.28
CA ASP A 198 -23.36 -5.22 15.71
C ASP A 198 -21.84 -5.26 15.54
N LEU A 199 -21.25 -6.43 15.81
CA LEU A 199 -19.84 -6.70 15.56
C LEU A 199 -19.66 -7.14 14.11
N LEU A 200 -18.77 -6.45 13.39
CA LEU A 200 -18.34 -6.77 12.04
C LEU A 200 -16.90 -7.27 12.09
N GLU A 201 -16.68 -8.51 11.64
CA GLU A 201 -15.34 -9.11 11.54
C GLU A 201 -14.76 -8.99 10.12
N GLU A 202 -15.63 -8.72 9.14
CA GLU A 202 -15.30 -8.48 7.74
C GLU A 202 -15.25 -6.98 7.43
N PHE A 203 -14.42 -6.62 6.45
CA PHE A 203 -14.25 -5.24 6.03
C PHE A 203 -15.48 -4.74 5.25
N PRO A 204 -16.20 -3.71 5.72
CA PRO A 204 -17.34 -3.14 5.01
C PRO A 204 -16.94 -2.57 3.65
N ARG A 205 -17.68 -2.97 2.62
CA ARG A 205 -17.48 -2.51 1.23
C ARG A 205 -18.16 -1.16 0.96
N ASP A 206 -19.18 -0.86 1.76
CA ASP A 206 -19.88 0.41 1.73
C ASP A 206 -19.11 1.44 2.58
N PHE A 207 -18.71 2.56 1.96
CA PHE A 207 -17.95 3.59 2.65
C PHE A 207 -18.76 4.32 3.71
N GLU A 208 -20.10 4.40 3.58
CA GLU A 208 -20.96 5.04 4.58
C GLU A 208 -20.98 4.20 5.86
N ILE A 209 -21.10 2.87 5.72
CA ILE A 209 -20.99 1.93 6.84
C ILE A 209 -19.59 2.02 7.46
N LEU A 210 -18.54 1.98 6.65
CA LEU A 210 -17.16 2.05 7.12
C LEU A 210 -16.86 3.36 7.86
N SER A 211 -17.48 4.47 7.46
CA SER A 211 -17.30 5.78 8.10
C SER A 211 -17.95 5.87 9.49
N GLU A 212 -18.99 5.08 9.74
CA GLU A 212 -19.66 4.99 11.05
C GLU A 212 -19.05 3.90 11.96
N CYS A 213 -18.15 3.06 11.44
CA CYS A 213 -17.54 1.96 12.18
C CYS A 213 -16.64 2.47 13.31
N LYS A 214 -16.81 1.88 14.50
CA LYS A 214 -15.93 2.11 15.65
C LYS A 214 -15.00 0.92 15.83
N PRO A 215 -13.69 1.12 15.98
CA PRO A 215 -12.74 0.03 16.12
C PRO A 215 -12.93 -0.69 17.46
N VAL A 216 -12.94 -2.03 17.42
CA VAL A 216 -12.86 -2.90 18.59
C VAL A 216 -11.40 -3.28 18.78
N TYR A 217 -10.82 -2.86 19.90
CA TYR A 217 -9.40 -3.01 20.17
C TYR A 217 -9.10 -4.14 21.13
N GLU A 218 -8.08 -4.91 20.80
CA GLU A 218 -7.28 -5.67 21.74
C GLU A 218 -6.09 -4.82 22.19
N GLN A 219 -5.71 -4.92 23.47
CA GLN A 219 -4.57 -4.20 24.03
C GLN A 219 -3.45 -5.19 24.34
N LEU A 220 -2.22 -4.79 24.00
CA LEU A 220 -1.01 -5.53 24.30
C LEU A 220 -0.01 -4.60 24.99
N ASP A 221 0.87 -5.20 25.78
CA ASP A 221 1.98 -4.48 26.39
C ASP A 221 2.94 -4.00 25.29
N GLY A 222 3.39 -2.76 25.42
CA GLY A 222 4.53 -2.26 24.66
C GLY A 222 5.86 -2.67 25.31
N TRP A 223 6.98 -2.30 24.70
CA TRP A 223 8.30 -2.81 25.11
C TRP A 223 9.29 -1.76 25.62
N GLY A 224 8.97 -0.45 25.52
CA GLY A 224 9.75 0.63 26.15
C GLY A 224 11.27 0.59 25.90
N SER A 225 11.71 0.10 24.73
CA SER A 225 13.13 -0.12 24.45
C SER A 225 13.45 -0.06 22.96
N ASP A 226 14.67 0.36 22.63
CA ASP A 226 15.13 0.42 21.23
C ASP A 226 15.46 -0.97 20.67
N ILE A 227 14.82 -1.31 19.54
CA ILE A 227 15.02 -2.56 18.79
C ILE A 227 15.87 -2.39 17.53
N SER A 228 16.41 -1.20 17.25
CA SER A 228 17.11 -0.88 16.00
C SER A 228 18.35 -1.75 15.72
N GLY A 229 18.93 -2.32 16.78
CA GLY A 229 20.08 -3.23 16.74
C GLY A 229 19.73 -4.71 16.57
N VAL A 230 18.46 -5.10 16.68
CA VAL A 230 18.02 -6.51 16.64
C VAL A 230 18.20 -7.11 15.24
N ARG A 231 18.65 -8.37 15.15
CA ARG A 231 18.89 -9.08 13.87
C ARG A 231 18.19 -10.43 13.75
N SER A 232 17.56 -10.92 14.82
CA SER A 232 16.77 -12.15 14.85
C SER A 232 15.49 -11.96 15.66
N LEU A 233 14.48 -12.82 15.47
CA LEU A 233 13.24 -12.68 16.22
C LEU A 233 13.43 -13.04 17.71
N GLU A 234 14.42 -13.87 18.01
CA GLU A 234 14.77 -14.33 19.36
C GLU A 234 15.41 -13.22 20.20
N GLU A 235 16.02 -12.23 19.54
CA GLU A 235 16.61 -11.03 20.15
C GLU A 235 15.57 -9.94 20.46
N LEU A 236 14.34 -10.05 19.96
CA LEU A 236 13.28 -9.07 20.23
C LEU A 236 12.83 -9.12 21.70
N PRO A 237 12.46 -7.97 22.29
CA PRO A 237 11.73 -7.96 23.55
C PRO A 237 10.48 -8.84 23.48
N ALA A 238 10.16 -9.55 24.55
CA ALA A 238 9.04 -10.50 24.58
C ALA A 238 7.69 -9.86 24.18
N ALA A 239 7.46 -8.61 24.56
CA ALA A 239 6.26 -7.86 24.17
C ALA A 239 6.24 -7.54 22.66
N ALA A 240 7.37 -7.14 22.07
CA ALA A 240 7.48 -6.92 20.62
C ALA A 240 7.27 -8.22 19.83
N ARG A 241 7.83 -9.34 20.33
CA ARG A 241 7.62 -10.66 19.75
C ARG A 241 6.15 -11.08 19.81
N SER A 242 5.51 -10.90 20.97
CA SER A 242 4.09 -11.21 21.17
C SER A 242 3.19 -10.39 20.26
N TYR A 243 3.53 -9.11 20.06
CA TYR A 243 2.82 -8.25 19.11
C TYR A 243 2.88 -8.81 17.68
N LEU A 244 4.07 -9.18 17.20
CA LEU A 244 4.25 -9.77 15.87
C LEU A 244 3.50 -11.10 15.70
N ASP A 245 3.59 -11.99 16.69
CA ASP A 245 2.88 -13.27 16.68
C ASP A 245 1.36 -13.03 16.63
N ARG A 246 0.87 -12.04 17.38
CA ARG A 246 -0.54 -11.66 17.37
C ARG A 246 -0.97 -11.10 16.02
N LEU A 247 -0.15 -10.26 15.37
CA LEU A 247 -0.43 -9.77 14.01
C LEU A 247 -0.60 -10.92 13.03
N ALA A 248 0.28 -11.92 13.06
CA ALA A 248 0.17 -13.10 12.20
C ALA A 248 -1.11 -13.89 12.46
N GLU A 249 -1.48 -14.07 13.73
CA GLU A 249 -2.68 -14.80 14.13
C GLU A 249 -3.97 -14.09 13.65
N VAL A 250 -4.14 -12.80 13.97
CA VAL A 250 -5.39 -12.07 13.66
C VAL A 250 -5.57 -11.78 12.17
N THR A 251 -4.49 -11.83 11.40
CA THR A 251 -4.51 -11.66 9.94
C THR A 251 -4.63 -12.98 9.20
N GLY A 252 -4.31 -14.10 9.86
CA GLY A 252 -4.23 -15.42 9.24
C GLY A 252 -3.11 -15.52 8.19
N CYS A 253 -2.11 -14.63 8.24
CA CYS A 253 -1.03 -14.58 7.25
C CYS A 253 0.34 -14.61 7.96
N PRO A 254 1.25 -15.53 7.57
CA PRO A 254 2.54 -15.68 8.25
C PRO A 254 3.45 -14.49 8.00
N LEU A 255 4.36 -14.22 8.94
CA LEU A 255 5.41 -13.22 8.76
C LEU A 255 6.57 -13.81 7.95
N VAL A 256 7.09 -13.04 7.00
CA VAL A 256 8.28 -13.41 6.21
C VAL A 256 9.45 -12.45 6.44
N LEU A 257 9.15 -11.19 6.74
CA LEU A 257 10.13 -10.13 6.98
C LEU A 257 9.65 -9.22 8.12
N VAL A 258 10.57 -8.72 8.93
CA VAL A 258 10.29 -7.70 9.94
C VAL A 258 11.37 -6.62 9.88
N SER A 259 10.98 -5.37 9.64
CA SER A 259 11.87 -4.21 9.66
C SER A 259 11.83 -3.54 11.03
N VAL A 260 13.01 -3.42 11.65
CA VAL A 260 13.25 -2.77 12.95
C VAL A 260 13.96 -1.41 12.79
N GLY A 261 13.95 -0.87 11.57
CA GLY A 261 14.51 0.43 11.25
C GLY A 261 14.51 0.71 9.74
N PRO A 262 14.98 1.88 9.31
CA PRO A 262 14.93 2.32 7.92
C PRO A 262 16.06 1.76 7.03
N ARG A 263 17.15 1.23 7.62
CA ARG A 263 18.29 0.72 6.85
C ARG A 263 18.04 -0.73 6.40
N ARG A 264 18.66 -1.11 5.28
CA ARG A 264 18.56 -2.46 4.71
C ARG A 264 19.05 -3.57 5.66
N ASP A 265 20.06 -3.27 6.49
CA ASP A 265 20.59 -4.22 7.48
C ASP A 265 19.71 -4.32 8.75
N GLN A 266 18.64 -3.53 8.83
CA GLN A 266 17.66 -3.54 9.94
C GLN A 266 16.39 -4.30 9.55
N THR A 267 16.54 -5.37 8.77
CA THR A 267 15.46 -6.26 8.36
C THR A 267 15.80 -7.68 8.78
N ILE A 268 14.93 -8.26 9.60
CA ILE A 268 14.97 -9.67 10.01
C ILE A 268 14.26 -10.47 8.92
N GLN A 269 14.98 -11.42 8.32
CA GLN A 269 14.42 -12.33 7.32
C GLN A 269 14.06 -13.66 7.98
N ILE A 270 12.75 -13.95 8.05
CA ILE A 270 12.21 -15.18 8.66
C ILE A 270 12.21 -16.29 7.61
N SER A 271 11.75 -15.98 6.40
CA SER A 271 11.82 -16.86 5.24
C SER A 271 12.19 -16.04 4.00
N ASN A 272 12.84 -16.67 3.03
CA ASN A 272 13.18 -16.03 1.76
C ASN A 272 12.01 -16.20 0.77
N PRO A 273 11.39 -15.12 0.27
CA PRO A 273 10.32 -15.23 -0.74
C PRO A 273 10.77 -15.81 -2.09
N PHE A 274 12.09 -15.90 -2.33
CA PHE A 274 12.68 -16.48 -3.55
C PHE A 274 13.31 -17.87 -3.34
N ALA A 275 13.19 -18.46 -2.15
CA ALA A 275 13.74 -19.79 -1.89
C ALA A 275 12.90 -20.91 -2.52
#